data_AF-A0A345IRF6-F1
#
_entry.id   AF-A0A345IRF6-F1
#
_cell.length_a   1.000
_cell.length_b   1.000
_cell.length_c   1.000
_cell.angle_alpha   90.00
_cell.angle_beta   90.00
_cell.angle_gamma   90.00
#
_symmetry.space_group_name_H-M   'P 1'
#
loop_
_entity.id
_entity.type
_entity.pdbx_description
1 polymer ?
#
loop_
_entity_poly.entity_id
_entity_poly.type
_entity_poly.pdbx_seq_one_letter_code
_entity_poly.pdbx_strand_id
1 'polypeptide(L)'
;MSTEQIQKVSGDAEFSTAVIDLARRTTTVNFIRDTLYRVCEARLQGPLTATEKEIFLAAIAAAKDMAIAEKDKQKQELAQTAERNGASVQTIQKILEQ
;
A
#
# COMPACT_ATOMS: atom_id res chain seq x y z
N MET A 1 -12.24 21.37 -26.31
CA MET A 1 -13.01 20.83 -25.17
C MET A 1 -13.22 21.96 -24.18
N SER A 2 -14.40 22.05 -23.54
CA SER A 2 -14.61 23.05 -22.49
C SER A 2 -13.84 22.67 -21.22
N THR A 3 -13.51 23.66 -20.39
CA THR A 3 -12.83 23.46 -19.10
C THR A 3 -13.58 22.50 -18.18
N GLU A 4 -14.91 22.50 -18.19
CA GLU A 4 -15.75 21.54 -17.45
C GLU A 4 -15.58 20.10 -17.93
N GLN A 5 -15.42 19.87 -19.23
CA GLN A 5 -15.16 18.54 -19.78
C GLN A 5 -13.78 18.02 -19.36
N ILE A 6 -12.77 18.88 -19.31
CA ILE A 6 -11.42 18.53 -18.85
C ILE A 6 -11.44 18.16 -17.36
N GLN A 7 -12.17 18.93 -16.56
CA GLN A 7 -12.25 18.74 -15.11
C GLN A 7 -13.02 17.46 -14.73
N LYS A 8 -14.10 17.13 -15.47
CA LYS A 8 -14.84 15.88 -15.29
C LYS A 8 -14.00 14.65 -15.65
N VAL A 9 -13.27 14.70 -16.77
CA VAL A 9 -12.38 13.60 -17.19
C VAL A 9 -11.24 13.38 -16.20
N SER A 10 -10.69 14.45 -15.60
CA SER A 10 -9.69 14.35 -14.53
C SER A 10 -10.25 13.64 -13.30
N GLY A 11 -11.44 14.04 -12.83
CA GLY A 11 -12.09 13.43 -11.68
C GLY A 11 -12.43 11.95 -11.87
N ASP A 12 -12.91 11.57 -13.05
CA ASP A 12 -13.24 10.17 -13.37
C ASP A 12 -11.97 9.29 -13.38
N ALA A 13 -10.85 9.82 -13.87
CA ALA A 13 -9.55 9.13 -13.88
C ALA A 13 -8.96 8.96 -12.47
N GLU A 14 -9.05 10.00 -11.64
CA GLU A 14 -8.63 9.98 -10.24
C GLU A 14 -9.45 8.96 -9.44
N PHE A 15 -10.78 8.96 -9.61
CA PHE A 15 -11.67 8.01 -8.96
C PHE A 15 -11.37 6.56 -9.39
N SER A 16 -11.20 6.32 -10.69
CA SER A 16 -10.88 4.99 -11.22
C SER A 16 -9.57 4.45 -10.66
N THR A 17 -8.55 5.32 -10.57
CA THR A 17 -7.26 4.98 -9.95
C THR A 17 -7.43 4.63 -8.47
N ALA A 18 -8.18 5.42 -7.72
CA ALA A 18 -8.45 5.16 -6.30
C ALA A 18 -9.17 3.83 -6.07
N VAL A 19 -10.14 3.47 -6.93
CA VAL A 19 -10.85 2.19 -6.85
C VAL A 19 -9.90 1.02 -7.13
N ILE A 20 -9.05 1.12 -8.16
CA ILE A 20 -8.06 0.08 -8.48
C ILE A 20 -7.09 -0.11 -7.32
N ASP A 21 -6.58 0.99 -6.75
CA ASP A 21 -5.67 0.94 -5.60
C ASP A 21 -6.32 0.31 -4.38
N LEU A 22 -7.58 0.64 -4.11
CA LEU A 22 -8.37 0.04 -3.03
C LEU A 22 -8.58 -1.46 -3.25
N ALA A 23 -8.93 -1.88 -4.47
CA ALA A 23 -9.13 -3.29 -4.81
C ALA A 23 -7.83 -4.10 -4.66
N ARG A 24 -6.70 -3.54 -5.09
CA ARG A 24 -5.38 -4.16 -4.92
C ARG A 24 -5.04 -4.33 -3.45
N ARG A 25 -5.18 -3.27 -2.63
CA ARG A 25 -4.92 -3.33 -1.18
C ARG A 25 -5.79 -4.39 -0.50
N THR A 26 -7.08 -4.42 -0.83
CA THR A 26 -8.04 -5.38 -0.27
C THR A 26 -7.65 -6.83 -0.60
N THR A 27 -7.30 -7.08 -1.86
CA THR A 27 -6.85 -8.41 -2.32
C THR A 27 -5.60 -8.85 -1.57
N THR A 28 -4.60 -7.97 -1.43
CA THR A 28 -3.35 -8.31 -0.73
C THR A 28 -3.58 -8.57 0.76
N VAL A 29 -4.42 -7.77 1.44
CA VAL A 29 -4.77 -8.01 2.86
C VAL A 29 -5.46 -9.36 3.04
N ASN A 30 -6.43 -9.68 2.18
CA ASN A 30 -7.11 -10.98 2.23
C ASN A 30 -6.13 -12.13 1.99
N PHE A 31 -5.22 -12.00 1.01
CA PHE A 31 -4.18 -13.00 0.76
C PHE A 31 -3.28 -13.23 1.98
N ILE A 32 -2.79 -12.15 2.62
CA ILE A 32 -1.95 -12.25 3.82
C ILE A 32 -2.73 -12.95 4.95
N ARG A 33 -3.94 -12.49 5.23
CA ARG A 33 -4.80 -13.04 6.29
C ARG A 33 -5.04 -14.54 6.09
N ASP A 34 -5.48 -14.93 4.91
CA ASP A 34 -5.83 -16.32 4.60
C ASP A 34 -4.58 -17.21 4.61
N THR A 35 -3.44 -16.69 4.17
CA THR A 35 -2.15 -17.41 4.25
C THR A 35 -1.73 -17.64 5.70
N LEU A 36 -1.82 -16.61 6.55
CA LEU A 36 -1.47 -16.74 7.97
C LEU A 36 -2.36 -17.75 8.68
N TYR A 37 -3.67 -17.75 8.42
CA TYR A 37 -4.57 -18.75 8.99
C TYR A 37 -4.20 -20.16 8.56
N ARG A 38 -3.99 -20.40 7.26
CA ARG A 38 -3.60 -21.72 6.75
C ARG A 38 -2.29 -22.22 7.34
N VAL A 39 -1.29 -21.35 7.48
CA VAL A 39 0.01 -21.72 8.07
C VAL A 39 -0.15 -22.06 9.56
N CYS A 40 -0.95 -21.30 10.31
CA CYS A 40 -1.25 -21.61 11.70
C CYS A 40 -1.96 -22.96 11.83
N GLU A 41 -2.98 -23.23 11.00
CA GLU A 41 -3.70 -24.51 10.98
C GLU A 41 -2.78 -25.69 10.62
N ALA A 42 -1.98 -25.55 9.56
CA ALA A 42 -1.00 -26.57 9.16
C ALA A 42 0.01 -26.84 10.28
N ARG A 43 0.45 -25.79 10.97
CA ARG A 43 1.40 -25.92 12.10
C ARG A 43 0.80 -26.66 13.29
N LEU A 44 -0.51 -26.55 13.53
CA LEU A 44 -1.21 -27.30 14.57
C LEU A 44 -1.29 -28.81 14.23
N GLN A 45 -1.30 -29.15 12.95
CA GLN A 45 -1.36 -30.55 12.47
C GLN A 45 0.01 -31.21 12.40
N GLY A 46 1.10 -30.45 12.43
CA GLY A 46 2.46 -30.97 12.42
C GLY A 46 3.50 -29.92 12.03
N PRO A 47 4.73 -30.36 11.72
CA PRO A 47 5.73 -29.48 11.11
C PRO A 47 5.28 -29.01 9.72
N LEU A 48 5.50 -27.73 9.41
CA LEU A 48 5.24 -27.19 8.07
C LEU A 48 6.13 -27.88 7.02
N THR A 49 5.53 -28.23 5.89
CA THR A 49 6.20 -28.65 4.67
C THR A 49 7.07 -27.52 4.09
N ALA A 50 7.98 -27.85 3.18
CA ALA A 50 8.81 -26.85 2.50
C ALA A 50 7.94 -25.82 1.76
N THR A 51 6.91 -26.28 1.04
CA THR A 51 5.99 -25.43 0.29
C THR A 51 5.20 -24.48 1.19
N GLU A 52 4.71 -24.94 2.34
CA GLU A 52 3.99 -24.07 3.29
C GLU A 52 4.89 -22.98 3.88
N LYS A 53 6.17 -23.29 4.10
CA LYS A 53 7.16 -22.29 4.53
C LYS A 53 7.42 -21.24 3.45
N GLU A 54 7.53 -21.64 2.18
CA GLU A 54 7.70 -20.70 1.07
C GLU A 54 6.49 -19.76 0.93
N ILE A 55 5.28 -20.31 1.01
CA ILE A 55 4.03 -19.53 0.97
C ILE A 55 3.98 -18.55 2.15
N PHE A 56 4.38 -18.97 3.34
CA PHE A 56 4.48 -18.09 4.52
C PHE A 56 5.46 -16.93 4.31
N LEU A 57 6.66 -17.21 3.77
CA LEU A 57 7.65 -16.18 3.48
C LEU A 57 7.16 -15.21 2.40
N ALA A 58 6.45 -15.69 1.39
CA ALA A 58 5.84 -14.84 0.37
C ALA A 58 4.77 -13.89 0.96
N ALA A 59 3.95 -14.37 1.91
CA ALA A 59 2.99 -13.52 2.60
C ALA A 59 3.67 -12.46 3.48
N ILE A 60 4.77 -12.78 4.16
CA ILE A 60 5.56 -11.81 4.92
C ILE A 60 6.16 -10.75 3.98
N ALA A 61 6.71 -11.16 2.84
CA ALA A 61 7.27 -10.24 1.86
C ALA A 61 6.20 -9.28 1.33
N ALA A 62 5.04 -9.79 0.93
CA ALA A 62 3.91 -8.97 0.49
C ALA A 62 3.44 -7.99 1.58
N ALA A 63 3.38 -8.42 2.84
CA ALA A 63 3.03 -7.55 3.96
C ALA A 63 4.05 -6.43 4.17
N LYS A 64 5.35 -6.74 4.04
CA LYS A 64 6.43 -5.76 4.15
C LYS A 64 6.37 -4.73 3.03
N ASP A 65 6.16 -5.16 1.80
CA ASP A 65 6.05 -4.27 0.64
C ASP A 65 4.85 -3.33 0.77
N MET A 66 3.71 -3.82 1.26
CA MET A 66 2.56 -2.98 1.58
C MET A 66 2.88 -1.94 2.65
N ALA A 67 3.58 -2.32 3.72
CA ALA A 67 3.95 -1.41 4.79
C ALA A 67 4.90 -0.31 4.30
N ILE A 68 5.87 -0.66 3.44
CA ILE A 68 6.79 0.31 2.81
C ILE A 68 6.02 1.26 1.91
N ALA A 69 5.16 0.74 1.01
CA ALA A 69 4.37 1.56 0.09
C ALA A 69 3.46 2.54 0.84
N GLU A 70 2.83 2.11 1.94
CA GLU A 70 2.00 2.98 2.76
C GLU A 70 2.84 4.01 3.52
N LYS A 71 4.00 3.63 4.06
CA LYS A 71 4.94 4.57 4.68
C LYS A 71 5.37 5.66 3.69
N ASP A 72 5.74 5.29 2.47
CA ASP A 72 6.19 6.24 1.45
C ASP A 72 5.06 7.15 0.98
N LYS A 73 3.83 6.62 0.85
CA LYS A 73 2.63 7.44 0.59
C LYS A 73 2.42 8.49 1.69
N GLN A 74 2.50 8.08 2.96
CA GLN A 74 2.34 9.01 4.09
C GLN A 74 3.41 10.10 4.10
N LYS A 75 4.67 9.78 3.77
CA LYS A 75 5.72 10.80 3.62
C LYS A 75 5.39 11.80 2.53
N GLN A 76 4.90 11.34 1.37
CA GLN A 76 4.53 12.22 0.27
C GLN A 76 3.37 13.14 0.67
N GLU A 77 2.34 12.61 1.35
CA GLU A 77 1.21 13.42 1.84
C GLU A 77 1.66 14.45 2.89
N LEU A 78 2.56 14.07 3.80
CA LEU A 78 3.15 14.98 4.78
C LEU A 78 4.00 16.07 4.10
N ALA A 79 4.80 15.70 3.09
CA ALA A 79 5.61 16.63 2.32
C ALA A 79 4.74 17.66 1.57
N GLN A 80 3.68 17.20 0.89
CA GLN A 80 2.71 18.07 0.20
C GLN A 80 1.98 19.00 1.16
N THR A 81 1.63 18.50 2.35
CA THR A 81 0.99 19.32 3.39
C THR A 81 1.95 20.38 3.93
N ALA A 82 3.22 20.01 4.16
CA ALA A 82 4.25 20.93 4.60
C ALA A 82 4.52 22.03 3.55
N GLU A 83 4.59 21.66 2.28
CA GLU A 83 4.73 22.60 1.16
C GLU A 83 3.56 23.60 1.10
N ARG A 84 2.32 23.11 1.19
CA ARG A 84 1.11 23.97 1.23
C ARG A 84 1.11 24.94 2.40
N ASN A 85 1.70 24.55 3.52
CA ASN A 85 1.81 25.37 4.72
C ASN A 85 3.05 26.30 4.71
N GLY A 86 3.81 26.34 3.61
CA GLY A 86 4.97 27.22 3.46
C GLY A 86 6.22 26.76 4.20
N ALA A 87 6.34 25.46 4.51
CA ALA A 87 7.55 24.91 5.11
C ALA A 87 8.76 25.07 4.19
N SER A 88 9.96 25.18 4.76
CA SER A 88 11.19 25.31 3.97
C SER A 88 11.50 24.02 3.21
N VAL A 89 12.22 24.15 2.10
CA VAL A 89 12.70 23.02 1.29
C VAL A 89 13.49 22.02 2.13
N GLN A 90 14.28 22.51 3.10
CA GLN A 90 15.05 21.67 4.03
C GLN A 90 14.15 20.81 4.93
N THR A 91 13.02 21.37 5.38
CA THR A 91 12.03 20.62 6.17
C THR A 91 11.33 19.56 5.34
N ILE A 92 10.96 19.88 4.10
CA ILE A 92 10.33 18.93 3.16
C ILE A 92 11.28 17.78 2.82
N GLN A 93 12.54 18.09 2.53
CA GLN A 93 13.58 17.11 2.23
C GLN A 93 13.77 16.13 3.41
N LYS A 94 13.80 16.65 4.64
CA LYS A 94 13.91 15.83 5.85
C LYS A 94 12.69 14.91 6.08
N ILE A 95 11.50 15.28 5.61
CA ILE A 95 10.30 14.42 5.69
C ILE A 95 10.41 13.25 4.70
N LEU A 96 10.93 13.50 3.50
CA LEU A 96 11.07 12.49 2.45
C LEU A 96 12.19 11.47 2.76
N GLU A 97 13.21 11.87 3.51
CA GLU A 97 14.37 11.03 3.86
C GLU A 97 14.16 10.12 5.09
N GLN A 98 13.08 10.29 5.85
CA GLN A 98 12.74 9.43 7.01
C GLN A 98 12.23 8.05 6.60
#